data_AF-A0A656K0D9-F1
#
_entry.id   AF-A0A656K0D9-F1
#
_cell.length_a   1.000
_cell.length_b   1.000
_cell.length_c   1.000
_cell.angle_alpha   90.00
_cell.angle_beta   90.00
_cell.angle_gamma   90.00
#
_symmetry.space_group_name_H-M   'P 1'
#
loop_
_entity.id
_entity.type
_entity.pdbx_description
1 polymer ?
#
loop_
_entity_poly.entity_id
_entity_poly.type
_entity_poly.pdbx_seq_one_letter_code
_entity_poly.pdbx_strand_id
1 'polypeptide(L)'
;MAINALSPDATGRASLSATQFGRKPGRLTMVIFFAILIAGLLFTGYSLKQDVDDMGTVVTTWTPFVLLGVALLIALAFEFVNGFHDTANAVATVIYTHSLPPGFAVVWSGFFNFLGVMLSSGAVAFGIIALLPVELILQTGSSAGFAMIFALLIAAIIWNLGTW
;
A
#
# COMPACT_ATOMS: atom_id res chain seq x y z
N MET A 1 51.20 -31.77 45.40
CA MET A 1 50.93 -30.44 44.81
C MET A 1 49.53 -30.47 44.23
N ALA A 2 48.54 -30.05 45.01
CA ALA A 2 47.14 -30.06 44.62
C ALA A 2 46.81 -28.75 43.91
N ILE A 3 46.31 -28.82 42.68
CA ILE A 3 45.55 -27.73 42.08
C ILE A 3 44.27 -28.34 41.53
N ASN A 4 43.27 -28.37 42.42
CA ASN A 4 41.87 -28.59 42.09
C ASN A 4 41.35 -27.24 41.58
N ALA A 5 40.89 -27.18 40.33
CA ALA A 5 40.20 -26.01 39.78
C ALA A 5 38.99 -26.46 38.96
N LEU A 6 38.09 -27.19 39.61
CA LEU A 6 36.67 -27.09 39.30
C LEU A 6 36.16 -25.82 39.96
N SER A 7 35.84 -24.79 39.17
CA SER A 7 34.87 -23.76 39.56
C SER A 7 33.62 -23.96 38.72
N PRO A 8 32.56 -24.54 39.29
CA PRO A 8 31.23 -24.52 38.72
C PRO A 8 30.51 -23.25 39.19
N ASP A 9 30.37 -22.26 38.31
CA ASP A 9 29.35 -21.22 38.42
C ASP A 9 28.88 -20.92 36.98
N ALA A 10 27.81 -21.59 36.53
CA ALA A 10 26.43 -21.21 36.81
C ALA A 10 26.07 -19.87 36.14
N THR A 11 25.43 -20.00 34.97
CA THR A 11 24.15 -19.35 34.70
C THR A 11 24.07 -17.86 35.04
N GLY A 12 24.60 -17.02 34.15
CA GLY A 12 24.46 -15.56 34.35
C GLY A 12 24.66 -14.68 33.11
N ARG A 13 24.98 -15.25 31.94
CA ARG A 13 24.92 -14.47 30.69
C ARG A 13 23.50 -14.48 30.20
N ALA A 14 22.76 -13.51 30.75
CA ALA A 14 21.45 -13.07 30.37
C ALA A 14 21.09 -13.49 28.94
N SER A 15 20.15 -14.42 28.85
CA SER A 15 19.30 -14.62 27.69
C SER A 15 18.53 -13.31 27.46
N LEU A 16 19.20 -12.29 26.94
CA LEU A 16 18.56 -11.04 26.57
C LEU A 16 17.71 -11.33 25.34
N SER A 17 16.41 -11.54 25.61
CA SER A 17 15.32 -11.21 24.70
C SER A 17 15.12 -12.13 23.48
N ALA A 18 15.07 -13.44 23.69
CA ALA A 18 14.40 -14.34 22.74
C ALA A 18 12.86 -14.33 22.87
N THR A 19 12.28 -13.47 23.70
CA THR A 19 10.89 -13.62 24.19
C THR A 19 10.02 -12.36 24.10
N GLN A 20 10.14 -11.55 23.05
CA GLN A 20 9.20 -10.43 22.84
C GLN A 20 8.55 -10.33 21.44
N PHE A 21 8.94 -11.17 20.48
CA PHE A 21 8.51 -11.04 19.07
C PHE A 21 7.31 -11.91 18.66
N GLY A 22 6.37 -12.13 19.57
CA GLY A 22 5.18 -12.96 19.31
C GLY A 22 3.87 -12.37 19.82
N ARG A 23 3.84 -11.08 20.18
CA ARG A 23 2.60 -10.48 20.68
C ARG A 23 1.69 -10.17 19.50
N LYS A 24 0.68 -11.02 19.29
CA LYS A 24 -0.41 -10.79 18.34
C LYS A 24 -0.95 -9.36 18.57
N PRO A 25 -1.25 -8.60 17.51
CA PRO A 25 -1.85 -7.28 17.66
C PRO A 25 -3.07 -7.39 18.57
N GLY A 26 -3.17 -6.48 19.54
CA GLY A 26 -4.27 -6.49 20.49
C GLY A 26 -5.59 -6.45 19.72
N ARG A 27 -6.60 -7.21 20.18
CA ARG A 27 -7.93 -7.21 19.56
C ARG A 27 -8.47 -5.78 19.39
N LEU A 28 -8.17 -4.90 20.34
CA LEU A 28 -8.49 -3.48 20.28
C LEU A 28 -7.86 -2.78 19.06
N THR A 29 -6.58 -3.02 18.78
CA THR A 29 -5.87 -2.44 17.63
C THR A 29 -6.51 -2.87 16.31
N MET A 30 -6.87 -4.16 16.18
CA MET A 30 -7.59 -4.64 15.00
C MET A 30 -8.98 -4.00 14.87
N VAL A 31 -9.73 -3.89 15.97
CA VAL A 31 -11.05 -3.24 15.96
C VAL A 31 -10.94 -1.77 15.53
N ILE A 32 -9.98 -1.02 16.08
CA ILE A 32 -9.75 0.38 15.71
C ILE A 32 -9.37 0.49 14.23
N PHE A 33 -8.47 -0.38 13.75
CA PHE A 33 -8.04 -0.40 12.35
C PHE A 33 -9.22 -0.57 11.39
N PHE A 34 -10.04 -1.62 11.59
CA PHE A 34 -11.21 -1.85 10.75
C PHE A 34 -12.29 -0.78 10.92
N ALA A 35 -12.46 -0.23 12.12
CA ALA A 35 -13.42 0.85 12.35
C ALA A 35 -13.04 2.12 11.57
N ILE A 36 -11.77 2.51 11.56
CA ILE A 36 -11.27 3.65 10.77
C ILE A 36 -11.46 3.38 9.27
N LEU A 37 -11.15 2.16 8.82
CA LEU A 37 -11.28 1.77 7.41
C LEU A 37 -12.74 1.83 6.93
N ILE A 38 -13.66 1.29 7.72
CA ILE A 38 -15.11 1.35 7.44
C ILE A 38 -15.60 2.79 7.49
N ALA A 39 -15.19 3.58 8.49
CA ALA A 39 -15.58 4.99 8.59
C ALA A 39 -15.10 5.79 7.38
N GLY A 40 -13.87 5.56 6.90
CA GLY A 40 -13.35 6.16 5.68
C GLY A 40 -14.15 5.78 4.44
N LEU A 41 -14.44 4.48 4.25
CA LEU A 41 -15.26 4.01 3.14
C LEU A 41 -16.68 4.60 3.15
N LEU A 42 -17.31 4.67 4.33
CA LEU A 42 -18.63 5.28 4.49
C LEU A 42 -18.61 6.78 4.23
N PHE A 43 -17.57 7.49 4.70
CA PHE A 43 -17.39 8.92 4.45
C PHE A 43 -17.24 9.19 2.95
N THR A 44 -16.36 8.46 2.25
CA THR A 44 -16.20 8.57 0.79
C THR A 44 -17.51 8.29 0.06
N GLY A 45 -18.26 7.26 0.46
CA GLY A 45 -19.56 6.95 -0.15
C GLY A 45 -20.61 8.03 0.10
N TYR A 46 -20.61 8.65 1.28
CA TYR A 46 -21.50 9.75 1.62
C TYR A 46 -21.15 11.02 0.81
N SER A 47 -19.87 11.40 0.79
CA SER A 47 -19.37 12.54 0.00
C SER A 47 -19.68 12.36 -1.48
N LEU A 48 -19.48 11.17 -2.03
CA LEU A 48 -19.80 10.90 -3.43
C LEU A 48 -21.30 11.08 -3.74
N LYS A 49 -22.19 10.62 -2.85
CA LYS A 49 -23.62 10.83 -3.03
C LYS A 49 -23.99 12.31 -2.98
N GLN A 50 -23.42 13.03 -2.02
CA GLN A 50 -23.62 14.47 -1.88
C GLN A 50 -23.16 15.21 -3.14
N ASP A 51 -21.96 14.89 -3.65
CA ASP A 51 -21.43 15.47 -4.88
C ASP A 51 -22.31 15.14 -6.10
N VAL A 52 -22.83 13.91 -6.21
CA VAL A 52 -23.71 13.50 -7.31
C VAL A 52 -25.07 14.23 -7.26
N ASP A 53 -25.64 14.39 -6.07
CA ASP A 53 -26.89 15.12 -5.86
C ASP A 53 -26.72 16.63 -6.15
N ASP A 54 -25.56 17.19 -5.79
CA ASP A 54 -25.19 18.59 -6.04
C ASP A 54 -24.92 18.89 -7.54
N MET A 55 -24.57 17.87 -8.34
CA MET A 55 -24.32 18.01 -9.79
C MET A 55 -25.61 18.20 -10.61
N GLY A 56 -26.80 18.10 -10.02
CA GLY A 56 -28.08 18.37 -10.70
C GLY A 56 -28.41 17.42 -11.87
N THR A 57 -27.61 16.37 -12.06
CA THR A 57 -27.84 15.33 -13.06
C THR A 57 -28.62 14.20 -12.41
N VAL A 58 -29.80 13.86 -12.95
CA VAL A 58 -30.56 12.69 -12.47
C VAL A 58 -29.81 11.44 -12.93
N VAL A 59 -28.91 10.93 -12.11
CA VAL A 59 -28.17 9.69 -12.37
C VAL A 59 -29.15 8.52 -12.16
N THR A 60 -30.02 8.29 -13.15
CA THR A 60 -31.04 7.23 -13.12
C THR A 60 -30.47 5.83 -13.29
N THR A 61 -29.18 5.72 -13.60
CA THR A 61 -28.52 4.46 -13.97
C THR A 61 -27.43 4.09 -12.96
N TRP A 62 -27.37 2.81 -12.58
CA TRP A 62 -26.38 2.28 -11.63
C TRP A 62 -24.98 2.10 -12.23
N THR A 63 -24.87 2.17 -13.56
CA THR A 63 -23.64 1.97 -14.34
C THR A 63 -22.44 2.78 -13.85
N PRO A 64 -22.51 4.10 -13.61
CA PRO A 64 -21.36 4.88 -13.11
C PRO A 64 -20.85 4.39 -11.75
N PHE A 65 -21.73 4.00 -10.84
CA PHE A 65 -21.32 3.46 -9.54
C PHE A 65 -20.64 2.09 -9.66
N VAL A 66 -21.12 1.24 -10.57
CA VAL A 66 -20.49 -0.05 -10.86
C VAL A 66 -19.12 0.14 -11.50
N LEU A 67 -19.01 1.02 -12.50
CA LEU A 67 -17.73 1.34 -13.15
C LEU A 67 -16.73 1.96 -12.15
N LEU A 68 -17.20 2.83 -11.26
CA LEU A 68 -16.39 3.39 -10.18
C LEU A 68 -15.88 2.29 -9.23
N GLY A 69 -16.75 1.36 -8.83
CA GLY A 69 -16.37 0.22 -7.99
C GLY A 69 -15.30 -0.66 -8.63
N VAL A 70 -15.44 -0.94 -9.94
CA VAL A 70 -14.43 -1.69 -10.70
C VAL A 70 -13.12 -0.92 -10.80
N ALA A 71 -13.17 0.39 -11.10
CA ALA A 71 -11.98 1.22 -11.18
C ALA A 71 -11.22 1.28 -9.84
N LEU A 72 -11.94 1.44 -8.73
CA LEU A 72 -11.36 1.40 -7.38
C LEU A 72 -10.73 0.06 -7.07
N LEU A 73 -11.35 -1.06 -7.46
CA LEU A 73 -10.79 -2.39 -7.24
C LEU A 73 -9.47 -2.56 -7.99
N ILE A 74 -9.40 -2.14 -9.25
CA ILE A 74 -8.16 -2.20 -10.04
C ILE A 74 -7.09 -1.29 -9.45
N ALA A 75 -7.45 -0.07 -9.04
CA ALA A 75 -6.52 0.87 -8.42
C ALA A 75 -5.95 0.32 -7.10
N LEU A 76 -6.80 -0.26 -6.23
CA LEU A 76 -6.37 -0.89 -4.98
C LEU A 76 -5.48 -2.12 -5.22
N ALA A 77 -5.77 -2.91 -6.25
CA ALA A 77 -4.94 -4.04 -6.62
C ALA A 77 -3.56 -3.60 -7.12
N PHE A 78 -3.49 -2.55 -7.94
CA PHE A 78 -2.24 -1.97 -8.40
C PHE A 78 -1.44 -1.40 -7.22
N GLU A 79 -2.07 -0.62 -6.35
CA GLU A 79 -1.44 -0.07 -5.14
C GLU A 79 -0.90 -1.17 -4.23
N PHE A 80 -1.65 -2.26 -4.06
CA PHE A 80 -1.21 -3.41 -3.27
C PHE A 80 0.06 -4.06 -3.83
N VAL A 81 0.11 -4.28 -5.15
CA VAL A 81 1.30 -4.82 -5.82
C VAL A 81 2.48 -3.87 -5.62
N ASN A 82 2.33 -2.58 -5.93
CA ASN A 82 3.41 -1.60 -5.74
C ASN A 82 3.90 -1.54 -4.28
N GLY A 83 2.99 -1.50 -3.30
CA GLY A 83 3.34 -1.47 -1.88
C GLY A 83 4.06 -2.74 -1.40
N PHE A 84 3.80 -3.89 -2.03
CA PHE A 84 4.54 -5.13 -1.77
C PHE A 84 5.99 -5.04 -2.27
N HIS A 85 6.23 -4.42 -3.43
CA HIS A 85 7.59 -4.16 -3.95
C HIS A 85 8.37 -3.22 -3.06
N ASP A 86 7.74 -2.10 -2.68
CA ASP A 86 8.37 -1.10 -1.85
C ASP A 86 8.70 -1.67 -0.46
N THR A 87 7.81 -2.50 0.08
CA THR A 87 8.05 -3.19 1.34
C THR A 87 9.17 -4.22 1.23
N ALA A 88 9.22 -5.04 0.18
CA ALA A 88 10.30 -6.01 0.01
C ALA A 88 11.68 -5.34 -0.09
N ASN A 89 11.76 -4.24 -0.85
CA ASN A 89 12.99 -3.47 -1.02
C ASN A 89 13.42 -2.76 0.28
N ALA A 90 12.50 -2.09 0.96
CA ALA A 90 12.79 -1.39 2.22
C ALA A 90 13.19 -2.39 3.33
N VAL A 91 12.44 -3.49 3.45
CA VAL A 91 12.67 -4.50 4.50
C VAL A 91 13.98 -5.25 4.26
N ALA A 92 14.37 -5.53 3.01
CA ALA A 92 15.63 -6.22 2.71
C ALA A 92 16.85 -5.48 3.31
N THR A 93 16.89 -4.16 3.16
CA THR A 93 18.00 -3.35 3.72
C THR A 93 18.01 -3.33 5.24
N VAL A 94 16.83 -3.20 5.86
CA VAL A 94 16.66 -3.15 7.31
C VAL A 94 17.03 -4.48 7.98
N ILE A 95 16.64 -5.59 7.37
CA ILE A 95 17.01 -6.94 7.82
C ILE A 95 18.50 -7.18 7.64
N TYR A 96 19.05 -6.86 6.46
CA TYR A 96 20.48 -7.06 6.18
C TYR A 96 21.39 -6.29 7.15
N THR A 97 21.00 -5.04 7.45
CA THR A 97 21.72 -4.18 8.42
C THR A 97 21.40 -4.49 9.89
N HIS A 98 20.47 -5.41 10.15
CA HIS A 98 19.99 -5.75 11.50
C HIS A 98 19.53 -4.53 12.32
N SER A 99 19.02 -3.50 11.64
CA SER A 99 18.65 -2.22 12.27
C SER A 99 17.27 -2.28 12.95
N LEU A 100 16.32 -3.04 12.39
CA LEU A 100 15.02 -3.32 13.01
C LEU A 100 14.59 -4.79 12.81
N PRO A 101 13.76 -5.33 13.72
CA PRO A 101 13.16 -6.65 13.54
C PRO A 101 12.24 -6.71 12.30
N PRO A 102 12.20 -7.83 11.57
CA PRO A 102 11.44 -7.97 10.32
C PRO A 102 9.96 -7.58 10.43
N GLY A 103 9.29 -7.98 11.52
CA GLY A 103 7.87 -7.66 11.73
C GLY A 103 7.59 -6.17 11.89
N PHE A 104 8.49 -5.43 12.55
CA PHE A 104 8.35 -3.98 12.69
C PHE A 104 8.68 -3.26 11.39
N ALA A 105 9.66 -3.75 10.63
CA ALA A 105 10.03 -3.19 9.33
C ALA A 105 8.85 -3.24 8.34
N VAL A 106 8.13 -4.37 8.29
CA VAL A 106 6.94 -4.52 7.42
C VAL A 106 5.81 -3.57 7.85
N VAL A 107 5.53 -3.45 9.15
CA VAL A 107 4.49 -2.53 9.66
C VAL A 107 4.86 -1.08 9.38
N TRP A 108 6.11 -0.69 9.57
CA TRP A 108 6.59 0.66 9.26
C TRP A 108 6.52 0.97 7.77
N SER A 109 6.91 0.02 6.92
CA SER A 109 6.78 0.17 5.47
C SER A 109 5.33 0.37 5.04
N GLY A 110 4.41 -0.46 5.56
CA GLY A 110 2.98 -0.34 5.26
C GLY A 110 2.41 1.01 5.73
N PHE A 111 2.85 1.51 6.89
CA PHE A 111 2.43 2.81 7.40
C PHE A 111 2.87 3.96 6.49
N PHE A 112 4.14 3.97 6.05
CA PHE A 112 4.63 5.01 5.15
C PHE A 112 4.04 4.92 3.74
N ASN A 113 3.77 3.71 3.23
CA ASN A 113 3.04 3.53 1.96
C ASN A 113 1.64 4.16 2.04
N PHE A 114 0.90 3.87 3.11
CA PHE A 114 -0.42 4.45 3.33
C PHE A 114 -0.38 5.98 3.46
N LEU A 115 0.59 6.51 4.22
CA LEU A 115 0.79 7.97 4.31
C LEU A 115 1.12 8.60 2.96
N GLY A 116 1.92 7.93 2.12
CA GLY A 116 2.21 8.38 0.77
C GLY A 116 0.94 8.61 -0.04
N VAL A 117 0.01 7.64 -0.02
CA VAL A 117 -1.28 7.74 -0.72
C VAL A 117 -2.16 8.85 -0.12
N MET A 118 -2.27 8.93 1.22
CA MET A 118 -3.10 9.94 1.88
C MET A 118 -2.59 11.38 1.64
N LEU A 119 -1.27 11.59 1.70
CA LEU A 119 -0.67 12.91 1.51
C LEU A 119 -0.61 13.30 0.02
N SER A 120 -0.56 12.32 -0.88
CA SER A 120 -0.49 12.56 -2.33
C SER A 120 -1.71 13.34 -2.86
N SER A 121 -2.92 13.19 -2.28
CA SER A 121 -4.09 14.05 -2.58
C SER A 121 -4.40 14.26 -4.08
N GLY A 122 -4.06 13.30 -4.95
CA GLY A 122 -4.21 13.41 -6.41
C GLY A 122 -2.98 13.98 -7.16
N ALA A 123 -1.94 14.43 -6.46
CA ALA A 123 -0.68 14.89 -7.05
C ALA A 123 0.02 13.78 -7.85
N VAL A 124 -0.07 12.52 -7.41
CA VAL A 124 0.44 11.39 -8.20
C VAL A 124 -0.37 11.20 -9.47
N ALA A 125 -1.70 11.27 -9.43
CA ALA A 125 -2.53 11.13 -10.63
C ALA A 125 -2.23 12.23 -11.66
N PHE A 126 -2.16 13.50 -11.22
CA PHE A 126 -1.77 14.62 -12.07
C PHE A 126 -0.32 14.55 -12.53
N GLY A 127 0.59 14.10 -11.67
CA GLY A 127 2.00 13.89 -12.00
C GLY A 127 2.18 12.84 -13.09
N ILE A 128 1.47 11.72 -12.99
CA ILE A 128 1.47 10.69 -14.04
C ILE A 128 0.89 11.26 -15.34
N ILE A 129 -0.25 11.97 -15.30
CA ILE A 129 -0.82 12.60 -16.50
C ILE A 129 0.14 13.63 -17.12
N ALA A 130 0.86 14.41 -16.30
CA ALA A 130 1.83 15.39 -16.77
C ALA A 130 3.12 14.75 -17.33
N LEU A 131 3.43 13.52 -16.92
CA LEU A 131 4.52 12.71 -17.46
C LEU A 131 4.11 11.94 -18.73
N LEU A 132 2.81 11.84 -19.02
CA LEU A 132 2.34 11.23 -20.26
C LEU A 132 2.63 12.13 -21.46
N PRO A 133 2.92 11.55 -22.64
CA PRO A 133 3.21 12.32 -23.84
C PRO A 133 2.03 13.25 -24.18
N VAL A 134 2.31 14.49 -24.60
CA VAL A 134 1.26 15.47 -24.90
C VAL A 134 0.35 14.97 -26.04
N GLU A 135 0.84 14.07 -26.89
CA GLU A 135 0.07 13.38 -27.91
C GLU A 135 -1.08 12.55 -27.32
N LEU A 136 -0.90 11.99 -26.12
CA LEU A 136 -1.94 11.22 -25.42
C LEU A 136 -3.11 12.12 -25.01
N ILE A 137 -2.83 13.38 -24.67
CA ILE A 137 -3.83 14.38 -24.26
C ILE A 137 -4.52 14.99 -25.49
N LEU A 138 -3.76 15.23 -26.57
CA LEU A 138 -4.23 15.89 -27.77
C LEU A 138 -4.95 14.95 -28.76
N GLN A 139 -4.70 13.63 -28.71
CA GLN A 139 -5.33 12.62 -29.59
C GLN A 139 -6.36 11.73 -28.89
N THR A 140 -6.86 12.13 -27.72
CA THR A 140 -7.89 11.39 -26.93
C THR A 140 -9.19 11.07 -27.69
N GLY A 141 -9.40 11.62 -28.89
CA GLY A 141 -10.54 11.33 -29.77
C GLY A 141 -10.25 10.47 -31.01
N SER A 142 -8.99 10.03 -31.23
CA SER A 142 -8.59 9.25 -32.40
C SER A 142 -8.33 7.78 -32.05
N SER A 143 -8.46 6.88 -33.03
CA SER A 143 -8.11 5.45 -32.88
C SER A 143 -6.68 5.24 -32.38
N ALA A 144 -5.76 6.13 -32.74
CA ALA A 144 -4.38 6.13 -32.28
C ALA A 144 -4.25 6.40 -30.76
N GLY A 145 -5.09 7.28 -30.20
CA GLY A 145 -5.09 7.60 -28.77
C GLY A 145 -5.53 6.41 -27.92
N PHE A 146 -6.59 5.71 -28.34
CA PHE A 146 -7.05 4.49 -27.67
C PHE A 146 -5.97 3.39 -27.71
N ALA A 147 -5.34 3.16 -28.87
CA ALA A 147 -4.28 2.17 -29.01
C ALA A 147 -3.08 2.47 -28.07
N MET A 148 -2.70 3.74 -27.93
CA MET A 148 -1.61 4.17 -27.07
C MET A 148 -1.92 3.95 -25.58
N ILE A 149 -3.13 4.28 -25.12
CA ILE A 149 -3.56 4.05 -23.73
C ILE A 149 -3.54 2.55 -23.40
N PHE A 150 -4.09 1.70 -24.29
CA PHE A 150 -4.06 0.25 -24.07
C PHE A 150 -2.64 -0.32 -24.06
N ALA A 151 -1.75 0.15 -24.95
CA ALA A 151 -0.36 -0.26 -24.96
C ALA A 151 0.37 0.11 -23.66
N LEU A 152 0.16 1.34 -23.16
CA LEU A 152 0.74 1.81 -21.89
C LEU A 152 0.21 1.02 -20.69
N LEU A 153 -1.10 0.74 -20.65
CA LEU A 153 -1.71 -0.06 -19.59
C LEU A 153 -1.19 -1.49 -19.57
N ILE A 154 -1.12 -2.14 -20.74
CA ILE A 154 -0.59 -3.51 -20.86
C ILE A 154 0.89 -3.55 -20.49
N ALA A 155 1.69 -2.59 -20.99
CA ALA A 155 3.10 -2.49 -20.65
C ALA A 155 3.32 -2.28 -19.14
N ALA A 156 2.54 -1.38 -18.52
CA ALA A 156 2.60 -1.14 -17.07
C ALA A 156 2.26 -2.40 -16.27
N ILE A 157 1.20 -3.14 -16.65
CA ILE A 157 0.81 -4.37 -15.97
C ILE A 157 1.89 -5.46 -16.14
N ILE A 158 2.34 -5.71 -17.37
CA ILE A 158 3.36 -6.74 -17.64
C ILE A 158 4.66 -6.41 -16.91
N TRP A 159 5.08 -5.15 -16.92
CA TRP A 159 6.29 -4.73 -16.22
C TRP A 159 6.16 -4.86 -14.71
N ASN A 160 5.00 -4.48 -14.14
CA ASN A 160 4.79 -4.60 -12.69
C ASN A 160 4.76 -6.06 -12.25
N LEU A 161 4.26 -6.98 -13.07
CA LEU A 161 4.28 -8.41 -12.78
C LEU A 161 5.63 -9.08 -13.09
N GLY A 162 6.32 -8.66 -14.14
CA GLY A 162 7.55 -9.29 -14.64
C GLY A 162 8.84 -8.85 -13.97
N THR A 163 8.81 -7.83 -13.12
CA THR A 163 9.97 -7.38 -12.33
C THR A 163 10.17 -8.17 -11.03
N TRP A 164 9.33 -9.18 -10.79
CA TRP A 164 9.46 -10.15 -9.69
C TRP A 164 10.02 -11.49 -10.13
#